data_AF-A0AAP6CY65-F1
#
_entry.id   AF-A0AAP6CY65-F1
#
_cell.length_a   1.000
_cell.length_b   1.000
_cell.length_c   1.000
_cell.angle_alpha   90.00
_cell.angle_beta   90.00
_cell.angle_gamma   90.00
#
_symmetry.space_group_name_H-M   'P 1'
#
loop_
_entity.id
_entity.type
_entity.pdbx_description
1 polymer ?
#
loop_
_entity_poly.entity_id
_entity_poly.type
_entity_poly.pdbx_seq_one_letter_code
_entity_poly.pdbx_strand_id
1 'polypeptide(L)'
;MNMKRKPKAPGEVLETQFMQPNQITQKELASHTGWTRKHVNELCKGKARVTIDTALILGKAFGTGPDYWLELQQAVDIWDALHSEKRKERLESIVPLMKMVAA
;
A
#
# COMPACT_ATOMS: atom_id res chain seq x y z
N MET A 1 -13.19 9.36 -2.80
CA MET A 1 -12.72 9.39 -1.38
C MET A 1 -12.12 10.75 -1.11
N ASN A 2 -12.57 11.47 -0.07
CA ASN A 2 -12.03 12.78 0.30
C ASN A 2 -11.03 12.58 1.45
N MET A 3 -9.83 12.06 1.14
CA MET A 3 -8.84 11.69 2.15
C MET A 3 -7.92 12.86 2.48
N LYS A 4 -8.29 13.64 3.51
CA LYS A 4 -7.49 14.77 4.01
C LYS A 4 -6.16 14.37 4.66
N ARG A 5 -5.97 13.08 5.00
CA ARG A 5 -4.76 12.56 5.65
C ARG A 5 -4.21 11.35 4.87
N LYS A 6 -2.88 11.23 4.81
CA LYS A 6 -2.21 10.09 4.19
C LYS A 6 -2.61 8.80 4.90
N PRO A 7 -3.03 7.74 4.18
CA PRO A 7 -3.34 6.46 4.79
C PRO A 7 -2.07 5.82 5.35
N LYS A 8 -2.25 4.90 6.31
CA LYS A 8 -1.14 4.07 6.80
C LYS A 8 -0.60 3.21 5.66
N ALA A 9 0.72 3.17 5.54
CA ALA A 9 1.36 2.36 4.53
C ALA A 9 1.23 0.86 4.86
N PRO A 10 1.18 -0.05 3.86
CA PRO A 10 1.15 -1.48 4.11
C PRO A 10 2.26 -1.96 5.05
N GLY A 11 3.46 -1.38 4.93
CA GLY A 11 4.60 -1.66 5.81
C GLY A 11 4.38 -1.29 7.27
N GLU A 12 3.78 -0.13 7.52
CA GLU A 12 3.42 0.32 8.88
C GLU A 12 2.35 -0.59 9.48
N VAL A 13 1.37 -1.00 8.67
CA VAL A 13 0.33 -1.95 9.08
C VAL A 13 0.94 -3.32 9.40
N LEU A 14 1.81 -3.85 8.53
CA LEU A 14 2.54 -5.10 8.74
C LEU A 14 3.30 -5.07 10.07
N GLU A 15 4.06 -4.00 10.33
CA GLU A 15 4.86 -3.90 11.54
C GLU A 15 3.99 -3.77 12.79
N THR A 16 3.02 -2.85 12.79
CA THR A 16 2.27 -2.48 14.01
C THR A 16 1.11 -3.42 14.34
N GLN A 17 0.48 -4.05 13.34
CA GLN A 17 -0.72 -4.87 13.56
C GLN A 17 -0.44 -6.38 13.47
N PHE A 18 0.66 -6.78 12.83
CA PHE A 18 0.99 -8.20 12.65
C PHE A 18 2.29 -8.57 13.35
N MET A 19 3.40 -7.88 13.08
CA MET A 19 4.69 -8.29 13.60
C MET A 19 4.84 -8.01 15.10
N GLN A 20 4.61 -6.77 15.54
CA GLN A 20 4.77 -6.39 16.95
C GLN A 20 3.83 -7.17 17.89
N PRO A 21 2.52 -7.33 17.61
CA PRO A 21 1.63 -8.06 18.51
C PRO A 21 1.97 -9.56 18.63
N ASN A 22 2.54 -10.14 17.58
CA ASN A 22 2.96 -11.55 17.54
C ASN A 22 4.44 -11.76 17.86
N GLN A 23 5.17 -10.71 18.26
CA GLN A 23 6.60 -10.74 18.57
C GLN A 23 7.47 -11.29 17.43
N ILE A 24 7.03 -11.12 16.17
CA ILE A 24 7.74 -11.57 14.98
C ILE A 24 8.78 -10.51 14.61
N THR A 25 10.04 -10.92 14.55
CA THR A 25 11.14 -10.08 14.08
C THR A 25 11.19 -10.05 12.55
N GLN A 26 11.80 -9.00 11.99
CA GLN A 26 12.06 -8.94 10.54
C GLN A 26 12.96 -10.09 10.05
N LYS A 27 13.80 -10.66 10.93
CA LYS A 27 14.63 -11.83 10.59
C LYS A 27 13.76 -13.07 10.42
N GLU A 28 12.83 -13.31 11.33
CA GLU A 28 11.93 -14.46 11.25
C GLU A 28 11.01 -14.36 10.04
N LEU A 29 10.45 -13.17 9.77
CA LEU A 29 9.63 -12.98 8.58
C LEU A 29 10.43 -13.22 7.30
N ALA A 30 11.67 -12.70 7.23
CA ALA A 30 12.58 -12.94 6.11
C ALA A 30 12.84 -14.44 5.90
N SER A 31 13.21 -15.16 6.98
CA SER A 31 13.44 -16.60 6.93
C SER A 31 12.20 -17.39 6.51
N HIS A 32 11.01 -16.99 6.99
CA HIS A 32 9.75 -17.68 6.69
C HIS A 32 9.29 -17.48 5.24
N THR A 33 9.49 -16.28 4.69
CA THR A 33 9.03 -15.89 3.34
C THR A 33 10.07 -16.15 2.25
N GLY A 34 11.32 -16.43 2.63
CA GLY A 34 12.45 -16.53 1.70
C GLY A 34 12.97 -15.17 1.21
N TRP A 35 12.49 -14.07 1.76
CA TRP A 35 12.98 -12.73 1.44
C TRP A 35 14.29 -12.41 2.16
N THR A 36 15.03 -11.44 1.63
CA THR A 36 16.15 -10.86 2.38
C THR A 36 15.62 -10.00 3.52
N ARG A 37 16.36 -9.94 4.64
CA ARG A 37 16.04 -9.04 5.75
C ARG A 37 15.98 -7.58 5.31
N LYS A 38 16.79 -7.19 4.31
CA LYS A 38 16.78 -5.86 3.71
C LYS A 38 15.42 -5.56 3.07
N HIS A 39 14.88 -6.50 2.28
CA HIS A 39 13.57 -6.35 1.65
C HIS A 39 12.46 -6.18 2.69
N VAL A 40 12.45 -7.00 3.75
CA VAL A 40 11.48 -6.85 4.85
C VAL A 40 11.60 -5.48 5.51
N ASN A 41 12.82 -5.02 5.82
CA ASN A 41 13.03 -3.69 6.38
C ASN A 41 12.53 -2.57 5.43
N GLU A 42 12.74 -2.71 4.12
CA GLU A 42 12.25 -1.75 3.12
C GLU A 42 10.72 -1.75 3.02
N LEU A 43 10.08 -2.93 3.14
CA LEU A 43 8.62 -3.04 3.25
C LEU A 43 8.13 -2.30 4.50
N CYS A 44 8.63 -2.62 5.69
CA CYS A 44 8.24 -1.96 6.95
C CYS A 44 8.41 -0.44 6.90
N LYS A 45 9.50 0.05 6.28
CA LYS A 45 9.77 1.49 6.11
C LYS A 45 8.98 2.15 4.97
N GLY A 46 8.12 1.42 4.27
CA GLY A 46 7.37 1.92 3.11
C GLY A 46 8.24 2.31 1.92
N LYS A 47 9.49 1.83 1.85
CA LYS A 47 10.43 2.04 0.73
C LYS A 47 10.23 1.02 -0.38
N ALA A 48 9.77 -0.19 -0.02
CA ALA A 48 9.32 -1.19 -0.98
C ALA A 48 7.80 -1.15 -1.08
N ARG A 49 7.30 -1.22 -2.31
CA ARG A 49 5.87 -1.33 -2.60
C ARG A 49 5.40 -2.77 -2.40
N VAL A 50 4.18 -2.96 -1.92
CA VAL A 50 3.51 -4.26 -1.96
C VAL A 50 3.06 -4.54 -3.40
N THR A 51 3.70 -5.51 -4.06
CA THR A 51 3.27 -6.04 -5.35
C THR A 51 2.23 -7.16 -5.15
N ILE A 52 1.69 -7.69 -6.24
CA ILE A 52 0.80 -8.87 -6.20
C ILE A 52 1.50 -10.06 -5.53
N ASP A 53 2.77 -10.34 -5.90
CA ASP A 53 3.54 -11.43 -5.30
C ASP A 53 3.77 -11.21 -3.80
N THR A 54 4.10 -9.97 -3.40
CA THR A 54 4.22 -9.61 -1.98
C THR A 54 2.91 -9.82 -1.25
N ALA A 55 1.79 -9.39 -1.84
CA ALA A 55 0.46 -9.54 -1.25
C ALA A 55 0.03 -11.00 -1.09
N LEU A 56 0.31 -11.86 -2.09
CA LEU A 56 0.05 -13.29 -2.01
C LEU A 56 0.83 -13.94 -0.86
N ILE A 57 2.12 -13.62 -0.74
CA ILE A 57 2.98 -14.15 0.32
C ILE A 57 2.53 -13.65 1.70
N LEU A 58 2.29 -12.35 1.88
CA LEU A 58 1.82 -11.81 3.15
C LEU A 58 0.42 -12.34 3.51
N GLY A 59 -0.47 -12.43 2.53
CA GLY A 59 -1.82 -12.99 2.70
C GLY A 59 -1.77 -14.45 3.18
N LYS A 60 -0.83 -15.25 2.66
CA LYS A 60 -0.60 -16.62 3.12
C LYS A 60 0.06 -16.68 4.50
N ALA A 61 1.05 -15.83 4.76
CA ALA A 61 1.81 -15.81 6.01
C ALA A 61 0.97 -15.36 7.22
N PHE A 62 0.02 -14.43 7.01
CA PHE A 62 -0.78 -13.83 8.08
C PHE A 62 -2.27 -14.17 8.04
N GLY A 63 -2.72 -14.99 7.07
CA GLY A 63 -4.11 -15.46 6.99
C GLY A 63 -5.13 -14.40 6.60
N THR A 64 -4.72 -13.31 5.95
CA THR A 64 -5.60 -12.19 5.56
C THR A 64 -6.06 -12.22 4.11
N GLY A 65 -5.40 -13.01 3.25
CA GLY A 65 -5.56 -12.96 1.80
C GLY A 65 -4.82 -11.79 1.14
N PRO A 66 -4.62 -11.83 -0.20
CA PRO A 66 -3.85 -10.82 -0.92
C PRO A 66 -4.55 -9.46 -1.03
N ASP A 67 -5.88 -9.45 -1.17
CA ASP A 67 -6.66 -8.23 -1.43
C ASP A 67 -6.48 -7.19 -0.32
N TYR A 68 -6.45 -7.63 0.94
CA TYR A 68 -6.19 -6.78 2.10
C TYR A 68 -4.92 -5.93 1.93
N TRP A 69 -3.83 -6.54 1.47
CA TRP A 69 -2.55 -5.86 1.31
C TRP A 69 -2.53 -4.94 0.08
N LEU A 70 -3.21 -5.35 -1.00
CA LEU A 70 -3.33 -4.56 -2.22
C LEU A 70 -4.21 -3.32 -2.01
N GLU A 71 -5.28 -3.42 -1.22
CA GLU A 71 -6.14 -2.29 -0.86
C GLU A 71 -5.37 -1.22 -0.07
N LEU A 72 -4.54 -1.63 0.89
CA LEU A 72 -3.66 -0.72 1.63
C LEU A 72 -2.69 0.00 0.68
N GLN A 73 -2.09 -0.74 -0.27
CA GLN A 73 -1.17 -0.15 -1.23
C GLN A 73 -1.90 0.82 -2.16
N GLN A 74 -3.07 0.45 -2.65
CA GLN A 74 -3.89 1.28 -3.53
C GLN A 74 -4.32 2.58 -2.85
N ALA A 75 -4.69 2.53 -1.57
CA ALA A 75 -5.06 3.72 -0.82
C ALA A 75 -3.88 4.73 -0.75
N VAL A 76 -2.66 4.25 -0.47
CA VAL A 76 -1.45 5.09 -0.48
C VAL A 76 -1.19 5.65 -1.88
N ASP A 77 -1.24 4.79 -2.90
CA ASP A 77 -0.95 5.16 -4.28
C ASP A 77 -1.91 6.24 -4.80
N ILE A 78 -3.21 6.11 -4.50
CA ILE A 78 -4.22 7.10 -4.84
C ILE A 78 -3.97 8.40 -4.09
N TRP A 79 -3.67 8.32 -2.78
CA TRP A 79 -3.39 9.52 -1.99
C TRP A 79 -2.17 10.27 -2.54
N ASP A 80 -1.04 9.59 -2.76
CA ASP A 80 0.17 10.21 -3.31
C ASP A 80 -0.07 10.79 -4.71
N ALA A 81 -0.86 10.09 -5.55
CA ALA A 81 -1.28 10.58 -6.86
C ALA A 81 -2.10 11.87 -6.79
N LEU A 82 -3.09 11.94 -5.88
CA LEU A 82 -3.93 13.13 -5.71
C LEU A 82 -3.17 14.31 -5.10
N HIS A 83 -2.04 14.07 -4.43
CA HIS A 83 -1.20 15.11 -3.83
C HIS A 83 -0.02 15.53 -4.71
N SER A 84 0.06 15.03 -5.95
CA SER A 84 1.01 15.50 -6.95
C SER A 84 0.47 16.72 -7.69
N GLU A 85 1.14 17.88 -7.59
CA GLU A 85 0.71 19.13 -8.24
C GLU A 85 0.47 18.97 -9.74
N LYS A 86 1.44 18.39 -10.46
CA LYS A 86 1.30 18.09 -11.89
C LYS A 86 0.06 17.23 -12.21
N ARG A 87 -0.29 16.29 -11.34
CA ARG A 87 -1.47 15.43 -11.56
C ARG A 87 -2.75 16.18 -11.21
N LYS A 88 -2.76 17.01 -10.15
CA LYS A 88 -3.89 17.87 -9.81
C LYS A 88 -4.23 18.82 -10.95
N GLU A 89 -3.26 19.56 -11.49
CA GLU A 89 -3.45 20.47 -12.63
C GLU A 89 -4.08 19.74 -13.83
N ARG A 90 -3.58 18.54 -14.14
CA ARG A 90 -4.15 17.71 -15.20
C ARG A 90 -5.58 17.26 -14.90
N LEU A 91 -5.91 16.92 -13.65
CA LEU A 91 -7.26 16.48 -13.27
C LEU A 91 -8.25 17.65 -13.29
N GLU A 92 -7.84 18.85 -12.86
CA GLU A 92 -8.69 20.05 -12.84
C GLU A 92 -9.06 20.55 -14.24
N SER A 93 -8.20 20.32 -15.23
CA SER A 93 -8.46 20.65 -16.63
C SER A 93 -9.36 19.63 -17.36
N ILE A 94 -9.67 18.48 -16.74
CA ILE A 94 -10.52 17.45 -17.36
C ILE A 94 -11.98 17.66 -16.96
N VAL A 95 -12.85 17.88 -17.95
CA VAL A 95 -14.30 17.91 -17.78
C VAL A 95 -14.86 16.49 -17.99
N PRO A 96 -15.75 15.99 -17.11
CA PRO A 96 -16.40 14.70 -17.33
C PRO A 96 -17.18 14.68 -18.65
N LEU A 97 -16.88 13.70 -19.52
CA LEU A 97 -17.51 13.57 -20.84
C LEU A 97 -19.04 13.55 -20.77
N MET A 98 -19.59 12.90 -19.74
CA MET A 98 -21.06 12.82 -19.54
C MET A 98 -21.70 14.18 -19.24
N LYS A 99 -20.94 15.19 -18.80
CA LYS A 99 -21.42 16.57 -18.65
C LYS A 99 -21.34 17.38 -19.94
N MET A 100 -20.59 16.93 -20.94
CA MET A 100 -20.44 17.62 -22.23
C MET A 100 -21.58 17.31 -23.21
N VAL A 101 -22.24 16.16 -23.07
CA VAL A 101 -23.36 15.73 -23.94
C VAL A 101 -24.69 16.37 -23.53
N ALA A 102 -24.78 16.90 -22.31
CA ALA A 102 -25.99 17.52 -21.76
C ALA A 102 -26.07 19.04 -22.01
N ALA A 103 -25.17 19.61 -22.82
CA ALA A 103 -25.10 21.01 -23.21
C ALA A 103 -25.30 21.15 -24.73
#